data_AF-A0A8D1V372-F1
#
_entry.id   AF-A0A8D1V372-F1
#
_cell.length_a   1.000
_cell.length_b   1.000
_cell.length_c   1.000
_cell.angle_alpha   90.00
_cell.angle_beta   90.00
_cell.angle_gamma   90.00
#
_symmetry.space_group_name_H-M   'P 1'
#
loop_
_entity.id
_entity.type
_entity.pdbx_description
1 polymer ?
#
loop_
_entity_poly.entity_id
_entity_poly.type
_entity_poly.pdbx_seq_one_letter_code
_entity_poly.pdbx_strand_id
1 'polypeptide(L)'
;EVRYLAKKNIVQDPKTHTVSFLQPKGAIFEPSLSVGTENDTFTVLNLAVAAAPHLYPSAFIQLILNVFIKRSKSSMFQKRTLKELLWGYTDPFLNLIPYSTPTTVGMFYPHHNTSDGVYKVFSGKNDASKVAIIDSYKGKKNLPYWPSYCGMINGTDGASFPPFIEKTRVLRFFASEICRSFYAVFGAEVNLKGIPVYRFILPSMTFASPLQNPENRCFCTEKIISKNCTLYGVLDISKCKEGKPVYISLPHFLHASPEIAKTIEGLNPNQEEHSTYLDVEPITGFTLRFAQRLQINLLVKPARIIEALKNLKQNYIVPVLWLNETGTISDEKAEMFRKQVTEKINLLGLVEMILLSVGVVMFIAFMISYCTCRSKKVN
;
A
#
# COMPACT_ATOMS: atom_id res chain seq x y z
N GLU A 1 3.84 -0.60 8.37
CA GLU A 1 4.00 0.48 9.38
C GLU A 1 3.06 0.17 10.55
N VAL A 2 3.47 0.34 11.82
CA VAL A 2 2.54 0.16 12.95
C VAL A 2 2.00 1.53 13.31
N ARG A 3 0.74 1.82 12.95
CA ARG A 3 0.10 3.13 13.12
C ARG A 3 -0.38 3.36 14.58
N TYR A 4 0.53 3.32 15.56
CA TYR A 4 0.24 3.68 16.95
C TYR A 4 0.67 5.11 17.31
N LEU A 5 1.54 5.72 16.51
CA LEU A 5 2.02 7.09 16.71
C LEU A 5 1.06 8.10 16.08
N ALA A 6 0.71 9.14 16.84
CA ALA A 6 -0.10 10.24 16.34
C ALA A 6 0.62 11.05 15.26
N LYS A 7 -0.15 11.59 14.30
CA LYS A 7 0.34 12.53 13.28
C LYS A 7 1.00 13.74 13.96
N LYS A 8 2.16 14.17 13.44
CA LYS A 8 2.95 15.30 13.96
C LYS A 8 2.91 16.50 13.03
N ASN A 9 3.24 17.67 13.59
CA ASN A 9 3.36 18.94 12.87
C ASN A 9 2.10 19.27 12.06
N ILE A 10 0.94 19.13 12.70
CA ILE A 10 -0.36 19.37 12.07
C ILE A 10 -0.54 20.87 11.86
N VAL A 11 -0.66 21.29 10.60
CA VAL A 11 -0.86 22.70 10.23
C VAL A 11 -2.07 22.81 9.31
N GLN A 12 -3.04 23.64 9.69
CA GLN A 12 -4.20 23.94 8.83
C GLN A 12 -3.93 25.16 7.97
N ASP A 13 -4.27 25.07 6.69
CA ASP A 13 -4.26 26.19 5.75
C ASP A 13 -5.71 26.60 5.46
N PRO A 14 -6.18 27.73 6.01
CA PRO A 14 -7.56 28.19 5.82
C PRO A 14 -7.84 28.71 4.41
N LYS A 15 -6.81 29.08 3.63
CA LYS A 15 -6.98 29.59 2.26
C LYS A 15 -7.20 28.46 1.27
N THR A 16 -6.41 27.39 1.39
CA THR A 16 -6.54 26.22 0.50
C THR A 16 -7.44 25.13 1.09
N HIS A 17 -7.93 25.30 2.32
CA HIS A 17 -8.74 24.32 3.04
C HIS A 17 -8.06 22.94 3.11
N THR A 18 -6.79 22.94 3.44
CA THR A 18 -5.96 21.73 3.55
C THR A 18 -5.35 21.61 4.94
N VAL A 19 -5.00 20.39 5.32
CA VAL A 19 -4.25 20.08 6.54
C VAL A 19 -2.95 19.40 6.13
N SER A 20 -1.84 19.88 6.66
CA SER A 20 -0.52 19.28 6.46
C SER A 20 -0.08 18.51 7.69
N PHE A 21 0.59 17.37 7.53
CA PHE A 21 1.12 16.57 8.64
C PHE A 21 2.30 15.68 8.22
N LEU A 22 3.02 15.19 9.23
CA LEU A 22 3.98 14.09 9.14
C LEU A 22 3.41 12.85 9.82
N GLN A 23 3.64 11.68 9.25
CA GLN A 23 3.27 10.39 9.84
C GLN A 23 4.53 9.73 10.43
N PRO A 24 4.71 9.72 11.77
CA PRO A 24 5.88 9.11 12.39
C PRO A 24 5.84 7.60 12.26
N LYS A 25 7.00 7.00 12.00
CA LYS A 25 7.16 5.55 11.90
C LYS A 25 7.65 4.96 13.21
N GLY A 26 7.03 3.85 13.61
CA GLY A 26 7.40 3.08 14.79
C GLY A 26 6.99 1.62 14.62
N ALA A 27 7.71 0.73 15.30
CA ALA A 27 7.35 -0.67 15.44
C ALA A 27 7.73 -1.13 16.85
N ILE A 28 6.81 -1.83 17.51
CA ILE A 28 7.04 -2.48 18.80
C ILE A 28 6.83 -3.97 18.55
N PHE A 29 7.82 -4.78 18.94
CA PHE A 29 7.73 -6.22 18.80
C PHE A 29 6.78 -6.78 19.88
N GLU A 30 5.86 -7.63 19.46
CA GLU A 30 4.87 -8.29 20.33
C GLU A 30 5.17 -9.80 20.41
N PRO A 31 5.92 -10.27 21.43
CA PRO A 31 6.32 -11.67 21.52
C PRO A 31 5.13 -12.64 21.61
N SER A 32 4.04 -12.22 22.27
CA SER A 32 2.83 -13.04 22.45
C SER A 32 2.07 -13.32 21.16
N LEU A 33 2.28 -12.49 20.13
CA LEU A 33 1.68 -12.62 18.80
C LEU A 33 2.67 -13.15 17.75
N SER A 34 3.85 -13.58 18.19
CA SER A 34 4.95 -13.98 17.32
C SER A 34 5.29 -15.45 17.52
N VAL A 35 5.67 -16.14 16.43
CA VAL A 35 6.08 -17.55 16.47
C VAL A 35 7.41 -17.78 17.19
N GLY A 36 8.23 -16.73 17.30
CA GLY A 36 9.57 -16.80 17.85
C GLY A 36 10.09 -15.40 18.23
N THR A 37 11.39 -15.25 18.41
CA THR A 37 11.99 -14.00 18.91
C THR A 37 12.62 -13.15 17.81
N GLU A 38 12.91 -11.88 18.08
CA GLU A 38 13.70 -11.06 17.15
C GLU A 38 15.14 -11.56 16.96
N ASN A 39 15.62 -12.49 17.80
CA ASN A 39 16.95 -13.09 17.68
C ASN A 39 16.96 -14.37 16.82
N ASP A 40 15.79 -14.83 16.36
CA ASP A 40 15.69 -16.00 15.50
C ASP A 40 16.45 -15.77 14.20
N THR A 41 17.19 -16.80 13.77
CA THR A 41 18.15 -16.66 12.67
C THR A 41 17.62 -17.30 11.40
N PHE A 42 17.71 -16.56 10.29
CA PHE A 42 17.27 -16.98 8.97
C PHE A 42 18.45 -16.98 7.99
N THR A 43 18.46 -17.96 7.08
CA THR A 43 19.36 -17.92 5.93
C THR A 43 18.65 -17.16 4.80
N VAL A 44 19.18 -16.00 4.44
CA VAL A 44 18.56 -15.08 3.46
C VAL A 44 19.58 -14.64 2.42
N LEU A 45 19.08 -14.08 1.31
CA LEU A 45 19.93 -13.44 0.33
C LEU A 45 20.77 -12.34 1.00
N ASN A 46 22.04 -12.27 0.65
CA ASN A 46 22.89 -11.18 1.07
C ASN A 46 22.50 -9.90 0.32
N LEU A 47 21.83 -9.00 1.04
CA LEU A 47 21.24 -7.79 0.47
C LEU A 47 22.29 -6.89 -0.18
N ALA A 48 23.43 -6.72 0.47
CA ALA A 48 24.51 -5.88 -0.04
C ALA A 48 25.22 -6.52 -1.24
N VAL A 49 25.47 -7.84 -1.20
CA VAL A 49 26.11 -8.57 -2.32
C VAL A 49 25.22 -8.57 -3.56
N ALA A 50 23.90 -8.62 -3.39
CA ALA A 50 22.95 -8.51 -4.51
C ALA A 50 22.80 -7.07 -5.04
N ALA A 51 22.76 -6.06 -4.15
CA ALA A 51 22.50 -4.68 -4.53
C ALA A 51 23.73 -3.95 -5.08
N ALA A 52 24.92 -4.12 -4.50
CA ALA A 52 26.11 -3.35 -4.90
C ALA A 52 26.49 -3.54 -6.39
N PRO A 53 26.48 -4.76 -6.96
CA PRO A 53 26.83 -4.94 -8.38
C PRO A 53 25.77 -4.38 -9.33
N HIS A 54 24.52 -4.32 -8.87
CA HIS A 54 23.43 -3.69 -9.60
C HIS A 54 23.60 -2.16 -9.65
N LEU A 55 23.98 -1.56 -8.52
CA LEU A 55 24.24 -0.12 -8.39
C LEU A 55 25.51 0.32 -9.12
N TYR A 56 26.53 -0.54 -9.12
CA TYR A 56 27.85 -0.22 -9.67
C TYR A 56 28.24 -1.22 -10.78
N PRO A 57 27.69 -1.05 -12.01
CA PRO A 57 27.90 -1.99 -13.10
C PRO A 57 29.31 -1.91 -13.73
N SER A 58 30.11 -0.87 -13.43
CA SER A 58 31.46 -0.72 -13.95
C SER A 58 32.35 -1.92 -13.58
N ALA A 59 33.01 -2.52 -14.58
CA ALA A 59 33.87 -3.69 -14.38
C ALA A 59 35.01 -3.42 -13.37
N PHE A 60 35.60 -2.23 -13.41
CA PHE A 60 36.62 -1.81 -12.45
C PHE A 60 36.09 -1.75 -11.02
N ILE A 61 34.89 -1.17 -10.83
CA ILE A 61 34.26 -1.14 -9.50
C ILE A 61 33.88 -2.54 -9.04
N GLN A 62 33.38 -3.41 -9.93
CA GLN A 62 33.09 -4.80 -9.58
C GLN A 62 34.34 -5.58 -9.14
N LEU A 63 35.51 -5.31 -9.72
CA LEU A 63 36.77 -5.91 -9.28
C LEU A 63 37.07 -5.53 -7.83
N ILE A 64 36.92 -4.24 -7.50
CA ILE A 64 37.12 -3.73 -6.14
C ILE A 64 36.10 -4.34 -5.17
N LEU A 65 34.81 -4.36 -5.55
CA LEU A 65 33.76 -4.99 -4.75
C LEU A 65 34.07 -6.46 -4.49
N ASN A 66 34.53 -7.21 -5.49
CA ASN A 66 34.90 -8.62 -5.35
C ASN A 66 36.05 -8.82 -4.35
N VAL A 67 37.06 -7.93 -4.33
CA VAL A 67 38.14 -7.98 -3.33
C VAL A 67 37.59 -7.84 -1.92
N PHE A 68 36.74 -6.85 -1.67
CA PHE A 68 36.15 -6.63 -0.34
C PHE A 68 35.18 -7.74 0.07
N ILE A 69 34.34 -8.24 -0.84
CA ILE A 69 33.44 -9.37 -0.62
C ILE A 69 34.23 -10.62 -0.21
N LYS A 70 35.35 -10.92 -0.87
CA LYS A 70 36.22 -12.05 -0.49
C LYS A 70 36.88 -11.82 0.87
N ARG A 71 37.41 -10.62 1.11
CA ARG A 71 38.12 -10.28 2.35
C ARG A 71 37.19 -10.37 3.57
N SER A 72 35.94 -9.96 3.44
CA SER A 72 34.92 -10.08 4.49
C SER A 72 34.32 -11.49 4.60
N LYS A 73 34.71 -12.42 3.72
CA LYS A 73 34.11 -13.76 3.58
C LYS A 73 32.59 -13.71 3.34
N SER A 74 32.11 -12.66 2.67
CA SER A 74 30.70 -12.52 2.30
C SER A 74 30.37 -13.45 1.13
N SER A 75 29.20 -14.08 1.20
CA SER A 75 28.68 -14.97 0.16
C SER A 75 27.33 -14.48 -0.38
N MET A 76 26.79 -15.14 -1.42
CA MET A 76 25.47 -14.81 -1.97
C MET A 76 24.36 -14.90 -0.92
N PHE A 77 24.46 -15.84 0.02
CA PHE A 77 23.54 -15.99 1.13
C PHE A 77 24.25 -15.69 2.46
N GLN A 78 23.47 -15.36 3.47
CA GLN A 78 23.96 -15.03 4.80
C GLN A 78 22.97 -15.52 5.85
N LYS A 79 23.47 -15.70 7.09
CA LYS A 79 22.63 -15.92 8.26
C LYS A 79 22.50 -14.60 9.01
N ARG A 80 21.27 -14.18 9.30
CA ARG A 80 20.97 -12.96 10.06
C ARG A 80 19.82 -13.21 11.01
N THR A 81 19.85 -12.54 12.15
CA THR A 81 18.70 -12.48 13.05
C THR A 81 17.55 -11.70 12.39
N LEU A 82 16.32 -11.92 12.83
CA LEU A 82 15.17 -11.13 12.39
C LEU A 82 15.40 -9.64 12.62
N LYS A 83 15.92 -9.28 13.80
CA LYS A 83 16.23 -7.89 14.18
C LYS A 83 17.17 -7.22 13.18
N GLU A 84 18.27 -7.90 12.84
CA GLU A 84 19.24 -7.41 11.87
C GLU A 84 18.60 -7.25 10.48
N LEU A 85 17.88 -8.26 10.00
CA LEU A 85 17.29 -8.24 8.66
C LEU A 85 16.26 -7.12 8.49
N LEU A 86 15.41 -6.91 9.49
CA LEU A 86 14.35 -5.90 9.45
C LEU A 86 14.89 -4.49 9.67
N TRP A 87 15.63 -4.29 10.76
CA TRP A 87 15.93 -2.97 11.30
C TRP A 87 17.32 -2.46 10.93
N GLY A 88 18.19 -3.34 10.46
CA GLY A 88 19.51 -2.98 9.96
C GLY A 88 20.64 -3.70 10.68
N TYR A 89 21.69 -4.00 9.91
CA TYR A 89 22.97 -4.48 10.41
C TYR A 89 24.11 -3.84 9.61
N THR A 90 25.27 -3.68 10.23
CA THR A 90 26.49 -3.24 9.54
C THR A 90 26.97 -4.37 8.62
N ASP A 91 26.95 -4.14 7.31
CA ASP A 91 27.39 -5.15 6.36
C ASP A 91 28.93 -5.33 6.39
N PRO A 92 29.43 -6.57 6.54
CA PRO A 92 30.86 -6.84 6.68
C PRO A 92 31.72 -6.35 5.52
N PHE A 93 31.24 -6.40 4.28
CA PHE A 93 32.06 -5.97 3.14
C PHE A 93 31.92 -4.48 2.87
N LEU A 94 30.73 -3.90 3.03
CA LEU A 94 30.55 -2.45 2.91
C LEU A 94 31.39 -1.71 3.95
N ASN A 95 31.50 -2.26 5.16
CA ASN A 95 32.32 -1.68 6.24
C ASN A 95 33.83 -1.68 5.95
N LEU A 96 34.30 -2.44 4.96
CA LEU A 96 35.71 -2.42 4.54
C LEU A 96 35.98 -1.40 3.43
N ILE A 97 34.95 -0.82 2.81
CA ILE A 97 35.10 0.14 1.72
C ILE A 97 35.51 1.49 2.33
N PRO A 98 36.65 2.07 1.93
CA PRO A 98 37.19 3.28 2.55
C PRO A 98 36.46 4.58 2.17
N TYR A 99 35.47 4.51 1.27
CA TYR A 99 34.68 5.66 0.82
C TYR A 99 33.42 5.84 1.68
N SER A 100 32.80 7.01 1.63
CA SER A 100 31.55 7.33 2.35
C SER A 100 30.35 6.59 1.73
N THR A 101 30.33 5.27 1.86
CA THR A 101 29.20 4.42 1.48
C THR A 101 28.41 4.03 2.73
N PRO A 102 27.06 4.15 2.73
CA PRO A 102 26.26 3.63 3.83
C PRO A 102 26.55 2.15 4.07
N THR A 103 27.01 1.81 5.27
CA THR A 103 27.42 0.44 5.64
C THR A 103 26.28 -0.37 6.23
N THR A 104 25.26 0.30 6.78
CA THR A 104 24.09 -0.34 7.36
C THR A 104 23.08 -0.71 6.28
N VAL A 105 22.64 -1.97 6.28
CA VAL A 105 21.62 -2.48 5.37
C VAL A 105 20.53 -3.20 6.16
N GLY A 106 19.29 -3.06 5.73
CA GLY A 106 18.11 -3.69 6.34
C GLY A 106 16.87 -3.41 5.50
N MET A 107 15.82 -4.21 5.66
CA MET A 107 14.62 -4.09 4.83
C MET A 107 13.83 -2.80 5.08
N PHE A 108 13.77 -2.37 6.34
CA PHE A 108 13.06 -1.17 6.74
C PHE A 108 14.01 -0.09 7.27
N TYR A 109 15.32 -0.24 7.10
CA TYR A 109 16.30 0.72 7.60
C TYR A 109 16.37 1.99 6.72
N PRO A 110 16.39 3.20 7.33
CA PRO A 110 16.05 3.50 8.71
C PRO A 110 14.52 3.50 8.93
N HIS A 111 14.07 2.90 10.03
CA HIS A 111 12.64 2.89 10.39
C HIS A 111 12.36 3.82 11.57
N HIS A 112 13.02 3.57 12.70
CA HIS A 112 12.76 4.29 13.94
C HIS A 112 13.22 5.73 13.87
N ASN A 113 12.48 6.62 14.54
CA ASN A 113 12.73 8.06 14.58
C ASN A 113 12.68 8.76 13.21
N THR A 114 12.04 8.13 12.22
CA THR A 114 11.76 8.75 10.92
C THR A 114 10.28 9.13 10.83
N SER A 115 9.93 9.93 9.83
CA SER A 115 8.54 10.26 9.53
C SER A 115 8.33 10.31 8.03
N ASP A 116 7.16 9.85 7.59
CA ASP A 116 6.73 9.96 6.21
C ASP A 116 5.95 11.26 5.97
N GLY A 117 6.12 11.85 4.79
CA GLY A 117 5.56 13.14 4.41
C GLY A 117 6.63 14.20 4.13
N VAL A 118 6.27 15.50 4.13
CA VAL A 118 4.98 16.07 4.54
C VAL A 118 3.83 15.70 3.59
N TYR A 119 2.70 15.27 4.16
CA TYR A 119 1.42 15.14 3.46
C TYR A 119 0.65 16.45 3.55
N LYS A 120 0.07 16.93 2.45
CA LYS A 120 -0.94 18.00 2.42
C LYS A 120 -2.22 17.42 1.85
N VAL A 121 -3.27 17.35 2.66
CA VAL A 121 -4.57 16.74 2.31
C VAL A 121 -5.70 17.76 2.41
N PHE A 122 -6.75 17.61 1.62
CA PHE A 122 -7.94 18.46 1.74
C PHE A 122 -8.71 18.15 3.03
N SER A 123 -9.16 19.19 3.74
CA SER A 123 -9.90 19.04 5.00
C SER A 123 -11.37 18.65 4.80
N GLY A 124 -11.90 18.80 3.58
CA GLY A 124 -13.32 18.62 3.28
C GLY A 124 -14.21 19.82 3.64
N LYS A 125 -13.66 20.90 4.22
CA LYS A 125 -14.45 22.06 4.68
C LYS A 125 -15.29 22.71 3.58
N ASN A 126 -14.74 22.85 2.36
CA ASN A 126 -15.47 23.43 1.22
C ASN A 126 -16.25 22.37 0.43
N ASP A 127 -15.72 21.15 0.37
CA ASP A 127 -16.23 20.09 -0.48
C ASP A 127 -15.92 18.75 0.19
N ALA A 128 -16.96 18.13 0.75
CA ALA A 128 -16.85 16.84 1.44
C ALA A 128 -16.35 15.73 0.50
N SER A 129 -16.56 15.84 -0.82
CA SER A 129 -16.07 14.86 -1.80
C SER A 129 -14.54 14.82 -1.93
N LYS A 130 -13.84 15.81 -1.36
CA LYS A 130 -12.37 15.91 -1.36
C LYS A 130 -11.72 15.55 -0.04
N VAL A 131 -12.48 15.34 1.04
CA VAL A 131 -11.90 15.08 2.36
C VAL A 131 -10.84 13.97 2.31
N ALA A 132 -9.71 14.21 2.97
CA ALA A 132 -8.55 13.32 3.03
C ALA A 132 -7.83 13.01 1.70
N ILE A 133 -8.32 13.49 0.55
CA ILE A 133 -7.57 13.38 -0.71
C ILE A 133 -6.27 14.17 -0.60
N ILE A 134 -5.18 13.56 -1.05
CA ILE A 134 -3.85 14.15 -1.03
C ILE A 134 -3.74 15.20 -2.13
N ASP A 135 -3.52 16.46 -1.74
CA ASP A 135 -3.20 17.55 -2.67
C ASP A 135 -1.73 17.49 -3.09
N SER A 136 -0.83 17.23 -2.14
CA SER A 136 0.59 16.99 -2.43
C SER A 136 1.28 16.14 -1.36
N TYR A 137 2.33 15.45 -1.78
CA TYR A 137 3.25 14.72 -0.92
C TYR A 137 4.67 15.25 -1.16
N LYS A 138 5.36 15.64 -0.09
CA LYS A 138 6.69 16.29 -0.16
C LYS A 138 6.71 17.49 -1.13
N GLY A 139 5.63 18.28 -1.10
CA GLY A 139 5.47 19.48 -1.94
C GLY A 139 5.24 19.21 -3.43
N LYS A 140 5.05 17.94 -3.84
CA LYS A 140 4.82 17.55 -5.24
C LYS A 140 3.47 16.87 -5.41
N LYS A 141 2.83 17.10 -6.56
CA LYS A 141 1.61 16.39 -6.99
C LYS A 141 1.90 15.12 -7.79
N ASN A 142 3.12 15.01 -8.31
CA ASN A 142 3.62 13.86 -9.06
C ASN A 142 4.92 13.35 -8.45
N LEU A 143 5.05 12.04 -8.40
CA LEU A 143 6.25 11.32 -8.02
C LEU A 143 7.28 11.43 -9.15
N PRO A 144 8.56 11.70 -8.84
CA PRO A 144 9.61 11.80 -9.85
C PRO A 144 10.05 10.43 -10.41
N TYR A 145 9.46 9.34 -9.93
CA TYR A 145 9.92 7.97 -10.24
C TYR A 145 9.32 7.42 -11.54
N TRP A 146 8.11 7.85 -11.88
CA TRP A 146 7.34 7.31 -13.00
C TRP A 146 7.03 8.38 -14.03
N PRO A 147 7.06 8.06 -15.33
CA PRO A 147 6.67 9.00 -16.38
C PRO A 147 5.14 9.14 -16.47
N SER A 148 4.69 10.29 -16.98
CA SER A 148 3.27 10.56 -17.29
C SER A 148 2.34 10.34 -16.09
N TYR A 149 1.13 9.83 -16.32
CA TYR A 149 0.08 9.62 -15.33
C TYR A 149 0.45 8.59 -14.24
N CYS A 150 1.41 7.68 -14.48
CA CYS A 150 1.89 6.75 -13.44
C CYS A 150 2.56 7.46 -12.26
N GLY A 151 3.05 8.68 -12.47
CA GLY A 151 3.63 9.51 -11.42
C GLY A 151 2.58 10.19 -10.54
N MET A 152 1.30 10.21 -10.92
CA MET A 152 0.28 10.97 -10.20
C MET A 152 0.02 10.40 -8.80
N ILE A 153 -0.03 11.30 -7.81
CA ILE A 153 -0.48 11.01 -6.45
C ILE A 153 -2.00 11.16 -6.44
N ASN A 154 -2.71 10.03 -6.39
CA ASN A 154 -4.16 9.99 -6.55
C ASN A 154 -4.84 9.43 -5.29
N GLY A 155 -5.92 10.10 -4.87
CA GLY A 155 -6.77 9.64 -3.78
C GLY A 155 -6.22 9.94 -2.39
N THR A 156 -6.55 9.09 -1.42
CA THR A 156 -6.23 9.30 0.01
C THR A 156 -5.01 8.47 0.45
N ASP A 157 -4.75 8.38 1.76
CA ASP A 157 -3.75 7.49 2.36
C ASP A 157 -4.29 6.07 2.67
N GLY A 158 -5.51 5.77 2.23
CA GLY A 158 -6.21 4.50 2.47
C GLY A 158 -6.88 4.35 3.84
N ALA A 159 -6.66 5.29 4.79
CA ALA A 159 -7.28 5.24 6.12
C ALA A 159 -8.76 5.66 6.08
N SER A 160 -9.08 6.60 5.21
CA SER A 160 -10.43 7.05 4.93
C SER A 160 -10.56 7.50 3.49
N PHE A 161 -11.79 7.56 3.02
CA PHE A 161 -12.19 8.00 1.70
C PHE A 161 -13.33 9.03 1.85
N PRO A 162 -13.62 9.82 0.80
CA PRO A 162 -14.77 10.70 0.84
C PRO A 162 -16.08 9.94 1.04
N PRO A 163 -17.05 10.51 1.78
CA PRO A 163 -18.28 9.85 2.22
C PRO A 163 -19.19 9.45 1.04
N PHE A 164 -20.25 8.71 1.35
CA PHE A 164 -21.29 8.24 0.42
C PHE A 164 -20.70 7.42 -0.75
N ILE A 165 -20.00 6.35 -0.41
CA ILE A 165 -19.34 5.46 -1.36
C ILE A 165 -20.37 4.55 -2.03
N GLU A 166 -20.39 4.59 -3.36
CA GLU A 166 -21.13 3.64 -4.20
C GLU A 166 -20.31 2.39 -4.51
N LYS A 167 -20.97 1.25 -4.75
CA LYS A 167 -20.32 -0.01 -5.16
C LYS A 167 -19.58 0.09 -6.50
N THR A 168 -20.01 0.98 -7.39
CA THR A 168 -19.38 1.26 -8.68
C THR A 168 -18.14 2.14 -8.57
N ARG A 169 -17.92 2.78 -7.42
CA ARG A 169 -16.83 3.73 -7.21
C ARG A 169 -15.49 3.01 -7.14
N VAL A 170 -14.52 3.48 -7.92
CA VAL A 170 -13.12 3.04 -7.81
C VAL A 170 -12.41 3.88 -6.75
N LEU A 171 -11.96 3.24 -5.66
CA LEU A 171 -11.25 3.91 -4.58
C LEU A 171 -9.77 4.02 -4.91
N ARG A 172 -9.26 5.24 -5.05
CA ARG A 172 -7.82 5.50 -5.28
C ARG A 172 -7.14 5.85 -3.97
N PHE A 173 -5.91 5.39 -3.79
CA PHE A 173 -5.09 5.72 -2.63
C PHE A 173 -3.61 5.66 -2.98
N PHE A 174 -2.80 6.46 -2.30
CA PHE A 174 -1.35 6.51 -2.46
C PHE A 174 -0.67 5.71 -1.34
N ALA A 175 0.22 4.81 -1.74
CA ALA A 175 1.05 4.05 -0.81
C ALA A 175 2.52 4.47 -0.99
N SER A 176 3.03 5.29 -0.07
CA SER A 176 4.38 5.85 -0.12
C SER A 176 5.47 4.78 -0.05
N GLU A 177 5.27 3.71 0.71
CA GLU A 177 6.24 2.62 0.89
C GLU A 177 6.62 1.91 -0.42
N ILE A 178 5.69 1.90 -1.37
CA ILE A 178 5.81 1.25 -2.69
C ILE A 178 5.73 2.26 -3.84
N CYS A 179 5.77 3.55 -3.49
CA CYS A 179 6.07 4.67 -4.39
C CYS A 179 5.14 4.81 -5.59
N ARG A 180 3.84 4.51 -5.43
CA ARG A 180 2.83 4.74 -6.48
C ARG A 180 1.43 4.83 -5.89
N SER A 181 0.51 5.33 -6.70
CA SER A 181 -0.93 5.24 -6.42
C SER A 181 -1.50 3.90 -6.86
N PHE A 182 -2.51 3.45 -6.12
CA PHE A 182 -3.27 2.22 -6.34
C PHE A 182 -4.75 2.55 -6.46
N TYR A 183 -5.51 1.54 -6.87
CA TYR A 183 -6.94 1.58 -6.84
C TYR A 183 -7.52 0.25 -6.35
N ALA A 184 -8.61 0.32 -5.61
CA ALA A 184 -9.38 -0.84 -5.19
C ALA A 184 -10.80 -0.77 -5.76
N VAL A 185 -11.35 -1.94 -6.04
CA VAL A 185 -12.67 -2.13 -6.64
C VAL A 185 -13.56 -2.93 -5.69
N PHE A 186 -14.87 -2.71 -5.74
CA PHE A 186 -15.82 -3.43 -4.90
C PHE A 186 -15.73 -4.94 -5.16
N GLY A 187 -15.66 -5.71 -4.08
CA GLY A 187 -15.65 -7.17 -4.10
C GLY A 187 -16.89 -7.77 -3.45
N ALA A 188 -17.25 -7.33 -2.24
CA ALA A 188 -18.37 -7.89 -1.49
C ALA A 188 -18.95 -6.93 -0.45
N GLU A 189 -20.17 -7.19 0.01
CA GLU A 189 -20.71 -6.62 1.24
C GLU A 189 -20.34 -7.50 2.42
N VAL A 190 -19.95 -6.89 3.53
CA VAL A 190 -19.57 -7.59 4.76
C VAL A 190 -20.23 -6.92 5.95
N ASN A 191 -20.68 -7.71 6.93
CA ASN A 191 -21.13 -7.19 8.21
C ASN A 191 -19.98 -7.27 9.22
N LEU A 192 -19.37 -6.13 9.55
CA LEU A 192 -18.27 -6.04 10.50
C LEU A 192 -18.82 -5.58 11.85
N LYS A 193 -19.00 -6.53 12.79
CA LYS A 193 -19.45 -6.22 14.17
C LYS A 193 -20.77 -5.42 14.18
N GLY A 194 -21.72 -5.78 13.32
CA GLY A 194 -23.00 -5.08 13.18
C GLY A 194 -22.96 -3.79 12.35
N ILE A 195 -21.83 -3.49 11.70
CA ILE A 195 -21.67 -2.34 10.80
C ILE A 195 -21.58 -2.86 9.35
N PRO A 196 -22.50 -2.47 8.45
CA PRO A 196 -22.40 -2.83 7.04
C PRO A 196 -21.21 -2.10 6.40
N VAL A 197 -20.31 -2.85 5.79
CA VAL A 197 -19.11 -2.31 5.11
C VAL A 197 -18.97 -2.92 3.71
N TYR A 198 -18.34 -2.17 2.82
CA TYR A 198 -17.99 -2.63 1.48
C TYR A 198 -16.53 -3.07 1.48
N ARG A 199 -16.31 -4.34 1.11
CA ARG A 199 -14.98 -4.89 0.88
C ARG A 199 -14.49 -4.47 -0.49
N PHE A 200 -13.51 -3.59 -0.53
CA PHE A 200 -12.74 -3.23 -1.70
C PHE A 200 -11.47 -4.07 -1.78
N ILE A 201 -11.21 -4.65 -2.94
CA ILE A 201 -10.03 -5.48 -3.19
C ILE A 201 -9.09 -4.81 -4.19
N LEU A 202 -7.80 -5.09 -4.06
CA LEU A 202 -6.82 -4.69 -5.06
C LEU A 202 -6.90 -5.67 -6.25
N PRO A 203 -7.36 -5.26 -7.45
CA PRO A 203 -7.56 -6.19 -8.56
C PRO A 203 -6.21 -6.64 -9.15
N SER A 204 -6.17 -7.86 -9.70
CA SER A 204 -4.97 -8.41 -10.36
C SER A 204 -4.44 -7.51 -11.48
N MET A 205 -5.33 -6.78 -12.17
CA MET A 205 -4.99 -5.79 -13.21
C MET A 205 -4.07 -4.66 -12.74
N THR A 206 -3.99 -4.42 -11.42
CA THR A 206 -3.08 -3.46 -10.80
C THR A 206 -1.60 -3.80 -11.06
N PHE A 207 -1.27 -5.09 -11.11
CA PHE A 207 0.09 -5.59 -11.35
C PHE A 207 0.23 -6.29 -12.71
N ALA A 208 -0.81 -6.24 -13.55
CA ALA A 208 -0.80 -6.83 -14.88
C ALA A 208 0.22 -6.15 -15.82
N SER A 209 0.66 -6.86 -16.86
CA SER A 209 1.58 -6.29 -17.85
C SER A 209 0.85 -5.30 -18.76
N PRO A 210 1.57 -4.42 -19.47
CA PRO A 210 1.00 -3.53 -20.49
C PRO A 210 0.21 -4.24 -21.60
N LEU A 211 0.43 -5.54 -21.81
CA LEU A 211 -0.36 -6.33 -22.76
C LEU A 211 -1.77 -6.61 -22.25
N GLN A 212 -1.92 -6.80 -20.94
CA GLN A 212 -3.19 -7.08 -20.28
C GLN A 212 -3.88 -5.79 -19.81
N ASN A 213 -3.09 -4.83 -19.34
CA ASN A 213 -3.55 -3.52 -18.90
C ASN A 213 -2.62 -2.43 -19.46
N PRO A 214 -2.96 -1.81 -20.60
CA PRO A 214 -2.13 -0.78 -21.26
C PRO A 214 -1.76 0.39 -20.35
N GLU A 215 -2.58 0.71 -19.36
CA GLU A 215 -2.31 1.78 -18.38
C GLU A 215 -1.01 1.52 -17.60
N ASN A 216 -0.60 0.26 -17.41
CA ASN A 216 0.62 -0.08 -16.69
C ASN A 216 1.91 0.13 -17.49
N ARG A 217 1.84 0.62 -18.74
CA ARG A 217 3.02 0.81 -19.61
C ARG A 217 4.10 1.68 -18.97
N CYS A 218 3.73 2.73 -18.26
CA CYS A 218 4.68 3.61 -17.59
C CYS A 218 5.30 3.04 -16.30
N PHE A 219 4.80 1.92 -15.77
CA PHE A 219 5.42 1.20 -14.66
C PHE A 219 6.48 0.18 -15.10
N CYS A 220 6.60 -0.10 -16.42
CA CYS A 220 7.68 -0.93 -16.93
C CYS A 220 8.99 -0.12 -17.02
N THR A 221 9.97 -0.46 -16.18
CA THR A 221 11.22 0.30 -16.02
C THR A 221 12.30 -0.10 -17.01
N GLU A 222 12.31 -1.36 -17.45
CA GLU A 222 13.34 -1.95 -18.31
C GLU A 222 12.78 -3.11 -19.14
N LYS A 223 13.53 -3.64 -20.10
CA LYS A 223 13.05 -4.65 -21.09
C LYS A 223 13.69 -6.04 -20.96
N ILE A 224 14.72 -6.21 -20.13
CA ILE A 224 15.47 -7.47 -20.03
C ILE A 224 14.81 -8.38 -19.00
N ILE A 225 14.61 -7.89 -17.77
CA ILE A 225 13.97 -8.63 -16.68
C ILE A 225 12.48 -8.79 -16.94
N SER A 226 11.81 -7.74 -17.43
CA SER A 226 10.39 -7.72 -17.76
C SER A 226 10.04 -8.49 -19.04
N LYS A 227 11.04 -9.00 -19.78
CA LYS A 227 10.91 -9.60 -21.11
C LYS A 227 10.09 -8.71 -22.06
N ASN A 228 10.61 -7.53 -22.36
CA ASN A 228 9.94 -6.50 -23.17
C ASN A 228 8.55 -6.11 -22.63
N CYS A 229 8.45 -5.91 -21.31
CA CYS A 229 7.22 -5.55 -20.60
C CYS A 229 6.08 -6.57 -20.76
N THR A 230 6.39 -7.87 -20.78
CA THR A 230 5.39 -8.94 -20.85
C THR A 230 5.17 -9.63 -19.52
N LEU A 231 6.17 -9.66 -18.63
CA LEU A 231 6.02 -10.17 -17.28
C LEU A 231 5.16 -9.25 -16.40
N TYR A 232 4.47 -9.86 -15.44
CA TYR A 232 3.49 -9.22 -14.57
C TYR A 232 3.49 -9.81 -13.16
N GLY A 233 2.78 -9.13 -12.24
CA GLY A 233 2.68 -9.45 -10.82
C GLY A 233 3.85 -8.98 -9.96
N VAL A 234 4.79 -8.25 -10.55
CA VAL A 234 5.93 -7.63 -9.86
C VAL A 234 6.09 -6.17 -10.29
N LEU A 235 6.60 -5.34 -9.39
CA LEU A 235 6.85 -3.93 -9.60
C LEU A 235 8.26 -3.57 -9.17
N ASP A 236 9.07 -3.09 -10.10
CA ASP A 236 10.41 -2.55 -9.82
C ASP A 236 10.30 -1.16 -9.17
N ILE A 237 10.65 -1.06 -7.89
CA ILE A 237 10.63 0.22 -7.16
C ILE A 237 12.04 0.79 -6.93
N SER A 238 13.04 0.32 -7.68
CA SER A 238 14.45 0.71 -7.52
C SER A 238 14.66 2.22 -7.52
N LYS A 239 13.95 2.96 -8.37
CA LYS A 239 14.04 4.43 -8.45
C LYS A 239 13.72 5.15 -7.14
N CYS A 240 12.84 4.62 -6.31
CA CYS A 240 12.53 5.21 -5.00
C CYS A 240 13.26 4.55 -3.82
N LYS A 241 14.10 3.56 -4.11
CA LYS A 241 14.99 2.87 -3.16
C LYS A 241 16.45 3.11 -3.51
N GLU A 242 16.77 4.32 -3.99
CA GLU A 242 18.13 4.77 -4.29
C GLU A 242 18.87 3.84 -5.28
N GLY A 243 18.13 3.29 -6.26
CA GLY A 243 18.64 2.38 -7.28
C GLY A 243 18.80 0.93 -6.82
N LYS A 244 18.55 0.60 -5.55
CA LYS A 244 18.63 -0.79 -5.05
C LYS A 244 17.61 -1.66 -5.80
N PRO A 245 17.93 -2.90 -6.18
CA PRO A 245 17.10 -3.73 -7.05
C PRO A 245 15.89 -4.36 -6.33
N VAL A 246 15.04 -3.53 -5.74
CA VAL A 246 13.87 -3.95 -4.95
C VAL A 246 12.65 -4.10 -5.83
N TYR A 247 12.02 -5.27 -5.76
CA TYR A 247 10.79 -5.60 -6.46
C TYR A 247 9.66 -5.91 -5.47
N ILE A 248 8.50 -5.29 -5.66
CA ILE A 248 7.31 -5.56 -4.87
C ILE A 248 6.39 -6.52 -5.62
N SER A 249 5.81 -7.48 -4.91
CA SER A 249 4.75 -8.35 -5.42
C SER A 249 3.69 -8.57 -4.36
N LEU A 250 2.64 -9.33 -4.70
CA LEU A 250 1.79 -9.95 -3.67
C LEU A 250 2.52 -11.17 -3.07
N PRO A 251 2.16 -11.59 -1.84
CA PRO A 251 2.75 -12.76 -1.20
C PRO A 251 2.65 -14.03 -2.04
N HIS A 252 3.72 -14.84 -1.97
CA HIS A 252 3.91 -16.05 -2.76
C HIS A 252 3.79 -15.83 -4.28
N PHE A 253 4.04 -14.59 -4.74
CA PHE A 253 3.84 -14.16 -6.11
C PHE A 253 2.40 -14.39 -6.64
N LEU A 254 1.39 -14.19 -5.78
CA LEU A 254 -0.01 -14.21 -6.20
C LEU A 254 -0.22 -13.27 -7.42
N HIS A 255 -0.88 -13.80 -8.45
CA HIS A 255 -1.12 -13.15 -9.75
C HIS A 255 0.12 -12.80 -10.58
N ALA A 256 1.31 -13.34 -10.28
CA ALA A 256 2.49 -13.13 -11.11
C ALA A 256 2.61 -14.12 -12.27
N SER A 257 3.44 -13.75 -13.25
CA SER A 257 3.78 -14.64 -14.35
C SER A 257 4.40 -15.95 -13.83
N PRO A 258 4.00 -17.12 -14.35
CA PRO A 258 4.52 -18.42 -13.88
C PRO A 258 6.03 -18.53 -13.95
N GLU A 259 6.67 -17.85 -14.91
CA GLU A 259 8.13 -17.83 -15.06
C GLU A 259 8.86 -17.25 -13.85
N ILE A 260 8.23 -16.33 -13.10
CA ILE A 260 8.81 -15.77 -11.88
C ILE A 260 8.71 -16.81 -10.76
N ALA A 261 7.51 -17.34 -10.53
CA ALA A 261 7.25 -18.29 -9.45
C ALA A 261 8.00 -19.62 -9.62
N LYS A 262 8.15 -20.14 -10.86
CA LYS A 262 8.84 -21.40 -11.15
C LYS A 262 10.33 -21.41 -10.78
N THR A 263 10.94 -20.25 -10.56
CA THR A 263 12.35 -20.17 -10.16
C THR A 263 12.59 -20.39 -8.67
N ILE A 264 11.51 -20.49 -7.87
CA ILE A 264 11.56 -20.58 -6.41
C ILE A 264 10.67 -21.74 -5.95
N GLU A 265 11.24 -22.69 -5.22
CA GLU A 265 10.50 -23.77 -4.59
C GLU A 265 9.91 -23.32 -3.23
N GLY A 266 8.76 -23.89 -2.85
CA GLY A 266 8.08 -23.59 -1.57
C GLY A 266 7.02 -22.49 -1.61
N LEU A 267 6.68 -21.96 -2.79
CA LEU A 267 5.61 -20.98 -2.94
C LEU A 267 4.23 -21.65 -3.06
N ASN A 268 3.22 -21.11 -2.37
CA ASN A 268 1.83 -21.59 -2.42
C ASN A 268 0.85 -20.41 -2.48
N PRO A 269 0.69 -19.73 -3.63
CA PRO A 269 -0.18 -18.56 -3.74
C PRO A 269 -1.65 -18.90 -3.50
N ASN A 270 -2.28 -18.26 -2.51
CA ASN A 270 -3.69 -18.40 -2.18
C ASN A 270 -4.39 -17.03 -2.23
N GLN A 271 -5.56 -16.95 -2.87
CA GLN A 271 -6.29 -15.68 -3.02
C GLN A 271 -6.71 -15.09 -1.67
N GLU A 272 -7.29 -15.91 -0.78
CA GLU A 272 -7.82 -15.46 0.50
C GLU A 272 -6.71 -15.02 1.46
N GLU A 273 -5.59 -15.73 1.45
CA GLU A 273 -4.44 -15.47 2.32
C GLU A 273 -3.56 -14.33 1.81
N HIS A 274 -3.44 -14.13 0.49
CA HIS A 274 -2.44 -13.23 -0.09
C HIS A 274 -3.02 -12.00 -0.81
N SER A 275 -4.35 -11.86 -0.89
CA SER A 275 -4.97 -10.62 -1.42
C SER A 275 -4.88 -9.46 -0.45
N THR A 276 -4.85 -8.23 -0.99
CA THR A 276 -5.04 -7.00 -0.21
C THR A 276 -6.50 -6.54 -0.27
N TYR A 277 -7.07 -6.14 0.86
CA TYR A 277 -8.43 -5.62 0.94
C TYR A 277 -8.59 -4.47 1.96
N LEU A 278 -9.62 -3.66 1.74
CA LEU A 278 -10.09 -2.58 2.59
C LEU A 278 -11.59 -2.77 2.81
N ASP A 279 -12.03 -2.89 4.07
CA ASP A 279 -13.44 -2.91 4.43
C ASP A 279 -13.84 -1.49 4.86
N VAL A 280 -14.55 -0.80 3.98
CA VAL A 280 -14.87 0.63 4.10
C VAL A 280 -16.35 0.80 4.42
N GLU A 281 -16.67 1.56 5.46
CA GLU A 281 -18.05 1.90 5.78
C GLU A 281 -18.57 2.95 4.78
N PRO A 282 -19.68 2.66 4.06
CA PRO A 282 -20.03 3.42 2.87
C PRO A 282 -20.51 4.85 3.16
N ILE A 283 -21.09 5.13 4.32
CA ILE A 283 -21.65 6.45 4.60
C ILE A 283 -20.54 7.44 4.96
N THR A 284 -19.69 7.09 5.90
CA THR A 284 -18.57 7.93 6.38
C THR A 284 -17.35 7.87 5.50
N GLY A 285 -17.16 6.75 4.78
CA GLY A 285 -15.95 6.46 4.01
C GLY A 285 -14.76 6.00 4.85
N PHE A 286 -14.94 5.66 6.13
CA PHE A 286 -13.84 5.19 6.99
C PHE A 286 -13.48 3.74 6.72
N THR A 287 -12.18 3.43 6.62
CA THR A 287 -11.68 2.06 6.57
C THR A 287 -11.70 1.47 7.97
N LEU A 288 -12.60 0.52 8.23
CA LEU A 288 -12.81 -0.06 9.56
C LEU A 288 -12.05 -1.38 9.79
N ARG A 289 -11.73 -2.08 8.70
CA ARG A 289 -10.82 -3.23 8.72
C ARG A 289 -10.02 -3.26 7.42
N PHE A 290 -8.77 -3.67 7.46
CA PHE A 290 -7.97 -3.84 6.26
C PHE A 290 -6.92 -4.93 6.44
N ALA A 291 -6.46 -5.48 5.32
CA ALA A 291 -5.23 -6.27 5.26
C ALA A 291 -4.45 -5.82 4.03
N GLN A 292 -3.34 -5.12 4.26
CA GLN A 292 -2.38 -4.73 3.23
C GLN A 292 -1.25 -5.75 3.21
N ARG A 293 -1.25 -6.58 2.16
CA ARG A 293 -0.35 -7.73 2.03
C ARG A 293 0.58 -7.53 0.84
N LEU A 294 1.89 -7.61 1.12
CA LEU A 294 2.91 -7.37 0.11
C LEU A 294 4.18 -8.15 0.41
N GLN A 295 4.90 -8.48 -0.65
CA GLN A 295 6.15 -9.22 -0.62
C GLN A 295 7.28 -8.35 -1.15
N ILE A 296 8.36 -8.32 -0.39
CA ILE A 296 9.59 -7.62 -0.74
C ILE A 296 10.55 -8.65 -1.32
N ASN A 297 10.94 -8.39 -2.56
CA ASN A 297 11.84 -9.23 -3.32
C ASN A 297 13.08 -8.43 -3.71
N LEU A 298 14.19 -9.12 -3.94
CA LEU A 298 15.41 -8.52 -4.43
C LEU A 298 15.87 -9.22 -5.71
N LEU A 299 16.14 -8.45 -6.75
CA LEU A 299 16.67 -8.98 -7.99
C LEU A 299 18.18 -9.21 -7.85
N VAL A 300 18.61 -10.43 -8.14
CA VAL A 300 20.03 -10.82 -8.25
C VAL A 300 20.33 -11.26 -9.67
N LYS A 301 21.44 -10.76 -10.23
CA LYS A 301 21.89 -11.03 -11.59
C LYS A 301 23.24 -11.76 -11.59
N PRO A 302 23.55 -12.58 -12.61
CA PRO A 302 24.89 -13.10 -12.80
C PRO A 302 25.92 -11.98 -12.92
N ALA A 303 27.03 -12.09 -12.19
CA ALA A 303 28.14 -11.15 -12.26
C ALA A 303 29.46 -11.92 -12.40
N ARG A 304 30.03 -11.93 -13.61
CA ARG A 304 31.21 -12.74 -13.95
C ARG A 304 32.45 -12.41 -13.09
N ILE A 305 32.59 -11.15 -12.69
CA ILE A 305 33.74 -10.65 -11.91
C ILE A 305 33.60 -10.99 -10.42
N ILE A 306 32.36 -11.08 -9.92
CA ILE A 306 32.07 -11.24 -8.49
C ILE A 306 31.90 -12.72 -8.20
N GLU A 307 32.85 -13.29 -7.46
CA GLU A 307 32.91 -14.73 -7.26
C GLU A 307 31.66 -15.30 -6.59
N ALA A 308 31.06 -14.58 -5.65
CA ALA A 308 29.82 -14.98 -5.00
C ALA A 308 28.63 -15.13 -5.98
N LEU A 309 28.67 -14.48 -7.14
CA LEU A 309 27.58 -14.43 -8.11
C LEU A 309 27.95 -15.02 -9.49
N LYS A 310 29.21 -15.43 -9.70
CA LYS A 310 29.74 -15.86 -11.01
C LYS A 310 29.05 -17.10 -11.58
N ASN A 311 28.54 -17.97 -10.71
CA ASN A 311 27.94 -19.26 -11.07
C ASN A 311 26.42 -19.18 -11.30
N LEU A 312 25.80 -18.00 -11.12
CA LEU A 312 24.38 -17.82 -11.42
C LEU A 312 24.14 -17.99 -12.93
N LYS A 313 23.21 -18.89 -13.29
CA LYS A 313 22.87 -19.18 -14.69
C LYS A 313 21.90 -18.15 -15.29
N GLN A 314 21.11 -17.51 -14.44
CA GLN A 314 20.06 -16.58 -14.83
C GLN A 314 19.80 -15.55 -13.74
N ASN A 315 18.93 -14.58 -14.05
CA ASN A 315 18.43 -13.61 -13.08
C ASN A 315 17.35 -14.23 -12.20
N TYR A 316 17.32 -13.85 -10.92
CA TYR A 316 16.29 -14.29 -9.97
C TYR A 316 15.68 -13.10 -9.26
N ILE A 317 14.36 -13.08 -9.14
CA ILE A 317 13.63 -12.19 -8.23
C ILE A 317 13.42 -12.99 -6.95
N VAL A 318 14.33 -12.83 -6.00
CA VAL A 318 14.36 -13.65 -4.78
C VAL A 318 13.40 -13.05 -3.76
N PRO A 319 12.35 -13.78 -3.34
CA PRO A 319 11.49 -13.32 -2.26
C PRO A 319 12.28 -13.35 -0.95
N VAL A 320 12.29 -12.23 -0.22
CA VAL A 320 13.02 -12.15 1.05
C VAL A 320 12.06 -12.25 2.23
N LEU A 321 10.97 -11.51 2.19
CA LEU A 321 9.88 -11.60 3.17
C LEU A 321 8.58 -11.10 2.57
N TRP A 322 7.47 -11.50 3.16
CA TRP A 322 6.18 -10.87 2.95
C TRP A 322 5.60 -10.43 4.28
N LEU A 323 4.70 -9.46 4.24
CA LEU A 323 4.08 -8.88 5.43
C LEU A 323 2.59 -8.71 5.23
N ASN A 324 1.85 -8.74 6.34
CA ASN A 324 0.45 -8.41 6.44
C ASN A 324 0.29 -7.25 7.44
N GLU A 325 0.18 -6.03 6.93
CA GLU A 325 -0.23 -4.89 7.75
C GLU A 325 -1.74 -4.90 7.86
N THR A 326 -2.26 -5.18 9.05
CA THR A 326 -3.68 -5.37 9.30
C THR A 326 -4.14 -4.56 10.51
N GLY A 327 -5.41 -4.18 10.48
CA GLY A 327 -6.08 -3.51 11.58
C GLY A 327 -7.58 -3.73 11.47
N THR A 328 -8.24 -3.81 12.62
CA THR A 328 -9.70 -3.89 12.71
C THR A 328 -10.19 -3.02 13.85
N ILE A 329 -11.35 -2.40 13.66
CA ILE A 329 -12.05 -1.67 14.71
C ILE A 329 -12.29 -2.56 15.94
N SER A 330 -12.01 -2.05 17.15
CA SER A 330 -12.29 -2.75 18.41
C SER A 330 -13.80 -2.81 18.69
N ASP A 331 -14.24 -3.71 19.56
CA ASP A 331 -15.68 -3.85 19.88
C ASP A 331 -16.26 -2.59 20.52
N GLU A 332 -15.51 -1.96 21.42
CA GLU A 332 -15.89 -0.67 22.05
C GLU A 332 -16.07 0.43 20.99
N LYS A 333 -15.13 0.56 20.04
CA LYS A 333 -15.23 1.58 18.99
C LYS A 333 -16.31 1.24 17.97
N ALA A 334 -16.57 -0.03 17.70
CA ALA A 334 -17.68 -0.46 16.85
C ALA A 334 -19.03 -0.13 17.48
N GLU A 335 -19.20 -0.36 18.79
CA GLU A 335 -20.41 0.03 19.52
C GLU A 335 -20.61 1.54 19.52
N MET A 336 -19.55 2.30 19.80
CA MET A 336 -19.57 3.77 19.72
C MET A 336 -19.97 4.24 18.31
N PHE A 337 -19.42 3.61 17.26
CA PHE A 337 -19.74 3.95 15.87
C PHE A 337 -21.22 3.69 15.56
N ARG A 338 -21.77 2.53 15.94
CA ARG A 338 -23.20 2.22 15.71
C ARG A 338 -24.11 3.24 16.39
N LYS A 339 -23.85 3.56 17.67
CA LYS A 339 -24.65 4.53 18.45
C LYS A 339 -24.58 5.95 17.89
N GLN A 340 -23.40 6.38 17.46
CA GLN A 340 -23.19 7.78 17.03
C GLN A 340 -23.49 8.03 15.56
N VAL A 341 -23.37 7.00 14.71
CA VAL A 341 -23.50 7.13 13.25
C VAL A 341 -24.69 6.32 12.76
N THR A 342 -24.62 4.99 12.82
CA THR A 342 -25.61 4.09 12.19
C THR A 342 -27.03 4.31 12.74
N GLU A 343 -27.20 4.33 14.06
CA GLU A 343 -28.50 4.51 14.71
C GLU A 343 -29.08 5.91 14.43
N LYS A 344 -28.25 6.95 14.44
CA LYS A 344 -28.68 8.32 14.15
C LYS A 344 -29.14 8.48 12.71
N ILE A 345 -28.42 7.89 11.76
CA ILE A 345 -28.79 7.94 10.34
C ILE A 345 -30.09 7.16 10.10
N ASN A 346 -30.23 5.98 10.71
CA ASN A 346 -31.47 5.21 10.64
C ASN A 346 -32.65 5.97 11.24
N LEU A 347 -32.45 6.66 12.37
CA LEU A 347 -33.48 7.51 12.97
C LEU A 347 -33.88 8.68 12.05
N LEU A 348 -32.90 9.35 11.43
CA LEU A 348 -33.17 10.41 10.46
C LEU A 348 -33.95 9.90 9.25
N GLY A 349 -33.56 8.75 8.70
CA GLY A 349 -34.28 8.10 7.60
C GLY A 349 -35.70 7.69 7.98
N LEU A 350 -35.91 7.21 9.21
CA LEU A 350 -37.25 6.91 9.72
C LEU A 350 -38.11 8.18 9.82
N VAL A 351 -37.56 9.25 10.37
CA VAL A 351 -38.26 10.55 10.47
C VAL A 351 -38.59 11.11 9.08
N GLU A 352 -37.66 11.02 8.12
CA GLU A 352 -37.88 11.41 6.73
C GLU A 352 -39.04 10.62 6.11
N MET A 353 -39.04 9.30 6.24
CA MET A 353 -40.11 8.43 5.73
C MET A 353 -41.47 8.75 6.35
N ILE A 354 -41.51 9.07 7.65
CA ILE A 354 -42.74 9.50 8.34
C ILE A 354 -43.23 10.83 7.76
N LEU A 355 -42.34 11.84 7.64
CA LEU A 355 -42.70 13.16 7.11
C LEU A 355 -43.19 13.10 5.67
N LEU A 356 -42.55 12.30 4.81
CA LEU A 356 -42.98 12.05 3.43
C LEU A 356 -44.36 11.38 3.40
N SER A 357 -44.57 10.37 4.23
CA SER A 357 -45.86 9.66 4.31
C SER A 357 -46.99 10.60 4.74
N VAL A 358 -46.76 11.43 5.77
CA VAL A 358 -47.73 12.45 6.23
C VAL A 358 -47.99 13.48 5.14
N GLY A 359 -46.95 13.95 4.44
CA GLY A 359 -47.09 14.88 3.32
C GLY A 359 -47.95 14.33 2.18
N VAL A 360 -47.75 13.06 1.81
CA VAL A 360 -48.54 12.38 0.77
C VAL A 360 -50.00 12.23 1.21
N VAL A 361 -50.26 11.84 2.46
CA VAL A 361 -51.63 11.72 2.99
C VAL A 361 -52.34 13.07 2.99
N MET A 362 -51.67 14.14 3.44
CA MET A 362 -52.23 15.49 3.39
C MET A 362 -52.51 15.93 1.95
N PHE A 363 -51.57 15.71 1.02
CA PHE A 363 -51.76 16.06 -0.39
C PHE A 363 -52.98 15.36 -0.99
N ILE A 364 -53.14 14.06 -0.75
CA ILE A 364 -54.30 13.28 -1.22
C ILE A 364 -55.59 13.84 -0.60
N ALA A 365 -55.61 14.11 0.71
CA ALA A 365 -56.77 14.67 1.39
C ALA A 365 -57.17 16.04 0.82
N PHE A 366 -56.19 16.92 0.56
CA PHE A 366 -56.44 18.23 -0.07
C PHE A 366 -56.95 18.08 -1.50
N MET A 367 -56.40 17.16 -2.30
CA MET A 367 -56.87 16.90 -3.66
C MET A 367 -58.30 16.38 -3.68
N ILE A 368 -58.67 15.47 -2.77
CA ILE A 368 -60.05 14.98 -2.63
C ILE A 368 -60.98 16.13 -2.23
N SER A 369 -60.58 16.95 -1.25
CA SER A 369 -61.35 18.12 -0.81
C SER A 369 -61.54 19.14 -1.95
N TYR A 370 -60.49 19.41 -2.72
CA TYR A 370 -60.54 20.30 -3.88
C TYR A 370 -61.48 19.77 -4.97
N CYS A 371 -61.38 18.49 -5.34
CA CYS A 371 -62.25 17.86 -6.34
C CYS A 371 -63.72 17.84 -5.89
N THR A 372 -64.00 17.56 -4.61
CA THR A 372 -65.37 17.58 -4.07
C THR A 372 -65.94 19.00 -4.02
N CYS A 373 -65.16 20.01 -3.63
CA CYS A 373 -65.57 21.41 -3.70
C CYS A 373 -65.83 21.90 -5.13
N ARG A 374 -65.05 21.43 -6.10
CA ARG A 374 -65.22 21.81 -7.52
C ARG A 374 -66.45 21.14 -8.13
N SER A 375 -66.71 19.87 -7.80
CA SER A 375 -67.91 19.13 -8.22
C SER A 375 -69.20 19.81 -7.71
N LYS A 376 -69.20 20.31 -6.47
CA LYS A 376 -70.33 21.07 -5.89
C LYS A 376 -70.57 22.45 -6.53
N LYS A 377 -69.65 22.99 -7.33
CA LYS A 377 -69.81 24.28 -8.03
C LYS A 377 -70.32 24.15 -9.47
N VAL A 378 -70.38 22.92 -10.01
CA VAL A 378 -70.79 22.63 -11.40
C VAL A 378 -72.21 22.06 -11.48
N ASN A 379 -72.77 21.61 -10.35
CA ASN A 379 -74.22 21.43 -10.14
C ASN A 379 -74.80 22.67 -9.48
#